data_AF-A0A081ANP2-F1
#
_entry.id   AF-A0A081ANP2-F1
#
_cell.length_a   1.000
_cell.length_b   1.000
_cell.length_c   1.000
_cell.angle_alpha   90.00
_cell.angle_beta   90.00
_cell.angle_gamma   90.00
#
_symmetry.space_group_name_H-M   'P 1'
#
loop_
_entity.id
_entity.type
_entity.pdbx_description
1 polymer ?
#
loop_
_entity_poly.entity_id
_entity_poly.type
_entity_poly.pdbx_seq_one_letter_code
_entity_poly.pdbx_strand_id
1 'polypeptide(L)'
;MTYGLRPSSDRHDGLAIAKHMEGVIEELLASEWKIGAVVTDNAGQCGRARRILAPRYPNIAFLICFAHDINNLVKAVLKTVFKEISEDAAGAASFLNTSTSKWLVRAAKAMNRRYGDSLAIFTLCETSWNSTQACFASLLRVRGALEDMVFSYRNSSDLPNKLRVLGDVEFWSKLEAAEKIVRPLCKASFRLQRDENTVGDVVLSYMEIYSGFASSELSDNLTELVKLRWNACEQPLFMLGYFFPSEYVVKARELPSTVLTGLDDVCQFAQYYYRRFVSDDDSGLRGEMFKWIRGEYTTSRSADFSDGSVVMFETTCERLCSELALIQTPKRNRLTIEKTMKHQ
;
A
#
# COMPACT_ATOMS: atom_id res chain seq x y z
N MET A 1 -5.35 -14.24 -15.99
CA MET A 1 -4.88 -15.43 -16.74
C MET A 1 -3.45 -15.67 -16.32
N THR A 2 -3.12 -16.83 -15.75
CA THR A 2 -1.74 -17.17 -15.35
C THR A 2 -1.04 -17.84 -16.52
N TYR A 3 -0.02 -17.21 -17.10
CA TYR A 3 0.73 -17.79 -18.23
C TYR A 3 1.44 -19.10 -17.84
N GLY A 4 1.91 -19.20 -16.59
CA GLY A 4 2.40 -20.45 -16.01
C GLY A 4 3.08 -20.23 -14.65
N LEU A 5 3.25 -21.31 -13.90
CA LEU A 5 4.15 -21.36 -12.75
C LEU A 5 5.38 -22.17 -13.15
N ARG A 6 6.56 -21.56 -13.09
CA ARG A 6 7.81 -22.20 -13.48
C ARG A 6 8.54 -22.72 -12.23
N PRO A 7 9.17 -23.91 -12.29
CA PRO A 7 9.95 -24.43 -11.19
C PRO A 7 11.17 -23.53 -10.96
N SER A 8 11.41 -23.20 -9.70
CA SER A 8 12.58 -22.43 -9.28
C SER A 8 13.79 -23.35 -9.10
N SER A 9 14.95 -22.96 -9.62
CA SER A 9 16.22 -23.66 -9.33
C SER A 9 16.67 -23.44 -7.88
N ASP A 10 17.55 -24.31 -7.39
CA ASP A 10 18.27 -24.14 -6.12
C ASP A 10 19.14 -22.87 -6.06
N ARG A 11 19.53 -22.34 -7.24
CA ARG A 11 20.23 -21.08 -7.41
C ARG A 11 19.25 -19.89 -7.46
N HIS A 12 19.34 -19.00 -6.47
CA HIS A 12 18.45 -17.84 -6.31
C HIS A 12 19.16 -16.47 -6.32
N ASP A 13 20.38 -16.40 -6.87
CA ASP A 13 21.05 -15.11 -7.05
C ASP A 13 20.40 -14.28 -8.19
N GLY A 14 20.67 -12.97 -8.19
CA GLY A 14 20.05 -12.06 -9.15
C GLY A 14 20.37 -12.36 -10.62
N LEU A 15 21.45 -13.08 -10.93
CA LEU A 15 21.72 -13.53 -12.30
C LEU A 15 20.84 -14.71 -12.68
N ALA A 16 20.64 -15.66 -11.76
CA ALA A 16 19.72 -16.77 -11.97
C ALA A 16 18.27 -16.28 -12.16
N ILE A 17 17.83 -15.33 -11.33
CA ILE A 17 16.52 -14.69 -11.47
C ILE A 17 16.41 -13.96 -12.82
N ALA A 18 17.43 -13.19 -13.22
CA ALA A 18 17.44 -12.51 -14.51
C ALA A 18 17.27 -13.47 -15.69
N LYS A 19 18.06 -14.56 -15.72
CA LYS A 19 17.96 -15.58 -16.78
C LYS A 19 16.57 -16.23 -16.83
N HIS A 20 15.99 -16.49 -15.66
CA HIS A 20 14.66 -17.08 -15.59
C HIS A 20 13.58 -16.14 -16.13
N MET A 21 13.62 -14.88 -15.71
CA MET A 21 12.71 -13.84 -16.21
C MET A 21 12.89 -13.60 -17.71
N GLU A 22 14.14 -13.58 -18.18
CA GLU A 22 14.49 -13.41 -19.60
C GLU A 22 13.87 -14.52 -20.46
N GLY A 23 13.98 -15.78 -20.04
CA GLY A 23 13.33 -16.89 -20.75
C GLY A 23 11.81 -16.73 -20.85
N VAL A 24 11.14 -16.24 -19.80
CA VAL A 24 9.69 -15.96 -19.84
C VAL A 24 9.36 -14.81 -20.78
N ILE A 25 10.18 -13.74 -20.77
CA ILE A 25 10.03 -12.61 -21.70
C ILE A 25 10.15 -13.09 -23.15
N GLU A 26 11.18 -13.89 -23.46
CA GLU A 26 11.39 -14.43 -24.80
C GLU A 26 10.24 -15.33 -25.27
N GLU A 27 9.72 -16.21 -24.41
CA GLU A 27 8.56 -17.06 -24.71
C GLU A 27 7.29 -16.24 -25.00
N LEU A 28 7.03 -15.20 -24.21
CA LEU A 28 5.88 -14.30 -24.38
C LEU A 28 5.98 -13.51 -25.69
N LEU A 29 7.15 -12.95 -25.99
CA LEU A 29 7.41 -12.23 -27.23
C LEU A 29 7.29 -13.16 -28.46
N ALA A 30 7.80 -14.39 -28.37
CA ALA A 30 7.64 -15.41 -29.40
C ALA A 30 6.17 -15.82 -29.61
N SER A 31 5.34 -15.66 -28.58
CA SER A 31 3.89 -15.86 -28.63
C SER A 31 3.11 -14.60 -29.05
N GLU A 32 3.81 -13.60 -29.60
CA GLU A 32 3.27 -12.30 -30.06
C GLU A 32 2.61 -11.43 -28.97
N TRP A 33 2.92 -11.68 -27.69
CA TRP A 33 2.46 -10.81 -26.60
C TRP A 33 3.23 -9.48 -26.61
N LYS A 34 2.50 -8.39 -26.37
CA LYS A 34 3.09 -7.08 -26.09
C LYS A 34 3.28 -6.92 -24.58
N ILE A 35 4.51 -7.12 -24.11
CA ILE A 35 4.85 -6.98 -22.71
C ILE A 35 5.03 -5.49 -22.40
N GLY A 36 4.20 -4.96 -21.52
CA GLY A 36 4.36 -3.58 -21.07
C GLY A 36 5.38 -3.49 -19.92
N ALA A 37 5.16 -4.28 -18.88
CA ALA A 37 5.90 -4.14 -17.64
C ALA A 37 6.25 -5.48 -17.01
N VAL A 38 7.34 -5.48 -16.24
CA VAL A 38 7.78 -6.60 -15.42
C VAL A 38 7.91 -6.11 -13.99
N VAL A 39 7.09 -6.68 -13.11
CA VAL A 39 6.98 -6.24 -11.71
C VAL A 39 7.41 -7.36 -10.79
N THR A 40 8.34 -7.05 -9.89
CA THR A 40 8.93 -8.03 -8.97
C THR A 40 9.00 -7.46 -7.56
N ASP A 41 9.16 -8.31 -6.54
CA ASP A 41 9.35 -7.81 -5.19
C ASP A 41 10.59 -6.88 -5.07
N ASN A 42 10.70 -6.17 -3.94
CA ASN A 42 11.82 -5.28 -3.69
C ASN A 42 13.00 -6.00 -2.99
N ALA A 43 13.16 -7.31 -3.21
CA ALA A 43 14.33 -8.04 -2.71
C ALA A 43 15.58 -7.68 -3.54
N GLY A 44 16.76 -7.76 -2.91
CA GLY A 44 18.02 -7.38 -3.56
C GLY A 44 18.34 -8.17 -4.83
N GLN A 45 17.96 -9.45 -4.89
CA GLN A 45 18.16 -10.30 -6.06
C GLN A 45 17.24 -9.92 -7.22
N CYS A 46 15.96 -9.65 -6.94
CA CYS A 46 15.01 -9.11 -7.92
C CYS A 46 15.44 -7.73 -8.42
N GLY A 47 15.93 -6.87 -7.53
CA GLY A 47 16.51 -5.57 -7.90
C GLY A 47 17.72 -5.69 -8.83
N ARG A 48 18.60 -6.67 -8.59
CA ARG A 48 19.71 -6.98 -9.50
C ARG A 48 19.21 -7.49 -10.85
N ALA A 49 18.21 -8.37 -10.86
CA ALA A 49 17.63 -8.89 -12.10
C ALA A 49 17.04 -7.78 -12.97
N ARG A 50 16.23 -6.88 -12.38
CA ARG A 50 15.69 -5.70 -13.07
C ARG A 50 16.80 -4.84 -13.71
N ARG A 51 17.89 -4.58 -12.98
CA ARG A 51 19.04 -3.81 -13.51
C ARG A 51 19.77 -4.49 -14.67
N ILE A 52 19.76 -5.82 -14.74
CA ILE A 52 20.34 -6.59 -15.86
C ILE A 52 19.42 -6.53 -17.08
N LEU A 53 18.11 -6.66 -16.87
CA LEU A 53 17.12 -6.80 -17.96
C LEU A 53 16.66 -5.47 -18.54
N ALA A 54 16.56 -4.41 -17.73
CA ALA A 54 16.15 -3.08 -18.18
C ALA A 54 16.93 -2.55 -19.40
N PRO A 55 18.27 -2.64 -19.47
CA PRO A 55 19.00 -2.22 -20.68
C PRO A 55 18.85 -3.18 -21.86
N ARG A 56 18.47 -4.45 -21.64
CA ARG A 56 18.27 -5.45 -22.71
C ARG A 56 16.91 -5.30 -23.37
N TYR A 57 15.91 -4.87 -22.60
CA TYR A 57 14.53 -4.67 -23.04
C TYR A 57 14.08 -3.23 -22.72
N PRO A 58 14.60 -2.22 -23.45
CA PRO A 58 14.35 -0.81 -23.14
C PRO A 58 12.86 -0.40 -23.24
N ASN A 59 12.09 -1.14 -24.02
CA ASN A 59 10.66 -0.92 -24.27
C ASN A 59 9.76 -1.60 -23.21
N ILE A 60 10.35 -2.20 -22.17
CA ILE A 60 9.63 -2.81 -21.04
C ILE A 60 9.93 -2.01 -19.77
N ALA A 61 8.89 -1.68 -19.00
CA ALA A 61 9.05 -1.05 -17.69
C ALA A 61 9.41 -2.09 -16.62
N PHE A 62 10.49 -1.88 -15.86
CA PHE A 62 10.88 -2.80 -14.78
C PHE A 62 10.61 -2.16 -13.42
N LEU A 63 9.56 -2.62 -12.74
CA LEU A 63 9.03 -1.99 -11.52
C LEU A 63 9.14 -2.89 -10.29
N ILE A 64 9.05 -2.26 -9.11
CA ILE A 64 8.85 -2.97 -7.85
C ILE A 64 7.37 -3.22 -7.58
N CYS A 65 7.07 -4.28 -6.85
CA CYS A 65 5.75 -4.51 -6.29
C CYS A 65 5.52 -3.55 -5.12
N PHE A 66 4.63 -2.57 -5.30
CA PHE A 66 4.32 -1.58 -4.28
C PHE A 66 3.56 -2.13 -3.09
N ALA A 67 2.76 -3.18 -3.25
CA ALA A 67 2.18 -3.90 -2.11
C ALA A 67 3.27 -4.46 -1.19
N HIS A 68 4.34 -5.02 -1.78
CA HIS A 68 5.51 -5.46 -1.03
C HIS A 68 6.29 -4.27 -0.44
N ASP A 69 6.39 -3.17 -1.17
CA ASP A 69 7.12 -1.99 -0.70
C ASP A 69 6.43 -1.30 0.49
N ILE A 70 5.11 -1.16 0.47
CA ILE A 70 4.32 -0.68 1.62
C ILE A 70 4.52 -1.59 2.82
N ASN A 71 4.55 -2.92 2.64
CA ASN A 71 4.86 -3.84 3.73
C ASN A 71 6.27 -3.59 4.31
N ASN A 72 7.25 -3.26 3.48
CA ASN A 72 8.59 -2.89 3.95
C ASN A 72 8.61 -1.52 4.63
N LEU A 73 7.78 -0.57 4.19
CA LEU A 73 7.60 0.72 4.87
C LEU A 73 7.02 0.51 6.26
N VAL A 74 5.98 -0.31 6.40
CA VAL A 74 5.41 -0.65 7.72
C VAL A 74 6.45 -1.24 8.65
N LYS A 75 7.26 -2.20 8.18
CA LYS A 75 8.36 -2.77 8.97
C LYS A 75 9.38 -1.72 9.42
N ALA A 76 9.63 -0.69 8.60
CA ALA A 76 10.52 0.40 8.98
C ALA A 76 9.89 1.29 10.06
N VAL A 77 8.60 1.62 9.91
CA VAL A 77 7.84 2.41 10.90
C VAL A 77 7.81 1.69 12.26
N LEU A 78 7.60 0.38 12.28
CA LEU A 78 7.57 -0.40 13.54
C LEU A 78 8.90 -0.45 14.29
N LYS A 79 10.03 -0.21 13.61
CA LYS A 79 11.35 -0.14 14.26
C LYS A 79 11.62 1.20 14.94
N THR A 80 10.68 2.15 14.86
CA THR A 80 10.76 3.44 15.55
C THR A 80 10.12 3.35 16.94
N VAL A 81 9.71 4.48 17.52
CA VAL A 81 8.99 4.56 18.81
C VAL A 81 7.68 3.75 18.85
N PHE A 82 7.22 3.29 17.70
CA PHE A 82 6.05 2.43 17.54
C PHE A 82 6.18 1.06 18.17
N LYS A 83 7.40 0.56 18.38
CA LYS A 83 7.61 -0.79 18.89
C LYS A 83 7.01 -0.97 20.28
N GLU A 84 7.36 -0.08 21.21
CA GLU A 84 6.94 -0.17 22.62
C GLU A 84 5.42 -0.03 22.75
N ILE A 85 4.83 1.00 22.14
CA ILE A 85 3.38 1.21 22.20
C ILE A 85 2.59 0.05 21.57
N SER A 86 3.13 -0.56 20.51
CA SER A 86 2.52 -1.73 19.86
C SER A 86 2.56 -2.95 20.77
N GLU A 87 3.69 -3.19 21.46
CA GLU A 87 3.86 -4.30 22.40
C GLU A 87 2.94 -4.16 23.62
N ASP A 88 2.80 -2.96 24.18
CA ASP A 88 1.91 -2.68 25.30
C ASP A 88 0.44 -2.85 24.92
N ALA A 89 0.02 -2.27 23.79
CA ALA A 89 -1.35 -2.41 23.29
C ALA A 89 -1.69 -3.89 22.98
N ALA A 90 -0.79 -4.61 22.31
CA ALA A 90 -0.94 -6.03 22.03
C ALA A 90 -1.00 -6.87 23.32
N GLY A 91 -0.14 -6.55 24.30
CA GLY A 91 -0.08 -7.20 25.60
C GLY A 91 -1.38 -7.03 26.39
N ALA A 92 -1.92 -5.82 26.44
CA ALA A 92 -3.18 -5.52 27.10
C ALA A 92 -4.36 -6.22 26.41
N ALA A 93 -4.48 -6.10 25.08
CA ALA A 93 -5.57 -6.71 24.31
C ALA A 93 -5.54 -8.25 24.39
N SER A 94 -4.35 -8.85 24.25
CA SER A 94 -4.17 -10.30 24.36
C SER A 94 -4.49 -10.81 25.76
N PHE A 95 -4.06 -10.08 26.79
CA PHE A 95 -4.36 -10.47 28.17
C PHE A 95 -5.87 -10.42 28.47
N LEU A 96 -6.56 -9.36 28.04
CA LEU A 96 -8.02 -9.27 28.18
C LEU A 96 -8.71 -10.46 27.51
N ASN A 97 -8.36 -10.76 26.25
CA ASN A 97 -8.96 -11.86 25.50
C ASN A 97 -8.57 -13.25 26.03
N THR A 98 -7.44 -13.38 26.73
CA THR A 98 -7.05 -14.64 27.40
C THR A 98 -7.78 -14.81 28.74
N SER A 99 -8.02 -13.72 29.47
CA SER A 99 -8.73 -13.73 30.75
C SER A 99 -10.25 -13.64 30.56
N THR A 100 -10.78 -14.57 29.76
CA THR A 100 -12.18 -14.60 29.33
C THR A 100 -13.18 -14.64 30.48
N SER A 101 -12.82 -15.25 31.61
CA SER A 101 -13.70 -15.43 32.78
C SER A 101 -13.61 -14.32 33.84
N LYS A 102 -12.56 -13.48 33.81
CA LYS A 102 -12.32 -12.45 34.84
C LYS A 102 -12.19 -11.06 34.22
N TRP A 103 -11.07 -10.78 33.56
CA TRP A 103 -10.79 -9.41 33.12
C TRP A 103 -11.59 -9.01 31.89
N LEU A 104 -11.88 -9.95 30.97
CA LEU A 104 -12.79 -9.66 29.85
C LEU A 104 -14.21 -9.36 30.35
N VAL A 105 -14.72 -10.14 31.30
CA VAL A 105 -16.04 -9.91 31.92
C VAL A 105 -16.09 -8.56 32.63
N ARG A 106 -15.01 -8.18 33.33
CA ARG A 106 -14.91 -6.87 34.00
C ARG A 106 -14.88 -5.73 32.98
N ALA A 107 -14.14 -5.88 31.89
CA ALA A 107 -14.11 -4.91 30.81
C ALA A 107 -15.49 -4.77 30.16
N ALA A 108 -16.15 -5.89 29.82
CA ALA A 108 -17.50 -5.91 29.26
C ALA A 108 -18.53 -5.26 30.20
N LYS A 109 -18.43 -5.48 31.52
CA LYS A 109 -19.29 -4.80 32.51
C LYS A 109 -19.05 -3.29 32.52
N ALA A 110 -17.80 -2.84 32.44
CA ALA A 110 -17.47 -1.42 32.35
C ALA A 110 -18.01 -0.81 31.05
N MET A 111 -17.87 -1.52 29.92
CA MET A 111 -18.42 -1.10 28.62
C MET A 111 -19.94 -0.97 28.67
N ASN A 112 -20.64 -1.98 29.18
CA ASN A 112 -22.10 -1.93 29.31
C ASN A 112 -22.56 -0.75 30.19
N ARG A 113 -21.85 -0.46 31.28
CA ARG A 113 -22.18 0.68 32.14
C ARG A 113 -22.00 2.02 31.43
N ARG A 114 -20.96 2.15 30.60
CA ARG A 114 -20.59 3.43 29.97
C ARG A 114 -21.28 3.66 28.63
N TYR A 115 -21.44 2.61 27.84
CA TYR A 115 -21.89 2.67 26.44
C TYR A 115 -23.23 1.97 26.20
N GLY A 116 -23.76 1.23 27.20
CA GLY A 116 -24.98 0.43 27.05
C GLY A 116 -24.80 -0.89 26.29
N ASP A 117 -23.58 -1.20 25.83
CA ASP A 117 -23.24 -2.42 25.10
C ASP A 117 -21.78 -2.85 25.36
N SER A 118 -21.43 -4.08 25.03
CA SER A 118 -20.08 -4.64 25.09
C SER A 118 -19.46 -4.76 23.71
N LEU A 119 -18.43 -3.97 23.44
CA LEU A 119 -17.75 -3.95 22.14
C LEU A 119 -16.56 -4.93 22.13
N ALA A 120 -16.31 -5.55 20.97
CA ALA A 120 -15.17 -6.44 20.80
C ALA A 120 -13.82 -5.69 20.89
N ILE A 121 -12.87 -6.30 21.61
CA ILE A 121 -11.46 -5.91 21.64
C ILE A 121 -10.68 -6.88 20.77
N PHE A 122 -10.05 -6.38 19.70
CA PHE A 122 -9.28 -7.22 18.80
C PHE A 122 -7.84 -7.40 19.30
N THR A 123 -7.31 -8.60 19.16
CA THR A 123 -5.90 -8.89 19.44
C THR A 123 -5.03 -8.59 18.23
N LEU A 124 -3.79 -8.23 18.50
CA LEU A 124 -2.77 -8.10 17.46
C LEU A 124 -2.40 -9.49 16.93
N CYS A 125 -2.36 -9.63 15.62
CA CYS A 125 -1.71 -10.73 14.93
C CYS A 125 -0.41 -10.18 14.33
N GLU A 126 0.74 -10.69 14.77
CA GLU A 126 2.07 -10.16 14.42
C GLU A 126 2.30 -10.03 12.91
N THR A 127 1.58 -10.80 12.08
CA THR A 127 1.77 -10.87 10.64
C THR A 127 0.83 -9.98 9.82
N SER A 128 -0.07 -9.18 10.43
CA SER A 128 -1.07 -8.40 9.68
C SER A 128 -1.31 -7.01 10.26
N TRP A 129 -0.91 -5.97 9.54
CA TRP A 129 -1.09 -4.57 9.95
C TRP A 129 -2.54 -4.15 10.08
N ASN A 130 -3.43 -4.81 9.32
CA ASN A 130 -4.87 -4.64 9.46
C ASN A 130 -5.34 -5.08 10.86
N SER A 131 -4.70 -6.11 11.44
CA SER A 131 -4.94 -6.50 12.82
C SER A 131 -4.33 -5.52 13.82
N THR A 132 -3.18 -4.90 13.51
CA THR A 132 -2.59 -3.84 14.34
C THR A 132 -3.53 -2.63 14.43
N GLN A 133 -4.00 -2.15 13.28
CA GLN A 133 -4.97 -1.05 13.23
C GLN A 133 -6.28 -1.43 13.95
N ALA A 134 -6.81 -2.63 13.70
CA ALA A 134 -8.02 -3.10 14.37
C ALA A 134 -7.84 -3.20 15.89
N CYS A 135 -6.68 -3.66 16.36
CA CYS A 135 -6.33 -3.72 17.78
C CYS A 135 -6.35 -2.33 18.39
N PHE A 136 -5.58 -1.38 17.82
CA PHE A 136 -5.49 -0.01 18.32
C PHE A 136 -6.84 0.70 18.32
N ALA A 137 -7.55 0.63 17.19
CA ALA A 137 -8.87 1.22 17.06
C ALA A 137 -9.88 0.61 18.04
N SER A 138 -9.82 -0.71 18.29
CA SER A 138 -10.72 -1.35 19.26
C SER A 138 -10.45 -0.89 20.69
N LEU A 139 -9.19 -0.77 21.09
CA LEU A 139 -8.81 -0.26 22.42
C LEU A 139 -9.23 1.20 22.59
N LEU A 140 -8.94 2.06 21.60
CA LEU A 140 -9.33 3.47 21.62
C LEU A 140 -10.86 3.63 21.70
N ARG A 141 -11.61 2.81 20.95
CA ARG A 141 -13.08 2.83 20.95
C ARG A 141 -13.67 2.55 22.34
N VAL A 142 -13.03 1.70 23.14
CA VAL A 142 -13.49 1.36 24.50
C VAL A 142 -12.69 2.05 25.60
N ARG A 143 -11.82 3.02 25.27
CA ARG A 143 -10.89 3.69 26.19
C ARG A 143 -11.51 4.04 27.53
N GLY A 144 -12.59 4.82 27.54
CA GLY A 144 -13.20 5.29 28.78
C GLY A 144 -13.67 4.15 29.71
N ALA A 145 -14.19 3.05 29.14
CA ALA A 145 -14.58 1.89 29.93
C ALA A 145 -13.37 1.12 30.49
N LEU A 146 -12.27 1.06 29.74
CA LEU A 146 -11.03 0.44 30.22
C LEU A 146 -10.37 1.28 31.32
N GLU A 147 -10.36 2.60 31.18
CA GLU A 147 -9.91 3.55 32.22
C GLU A 147 -10.76 3.39 33.51
N ASP A 148 -12.09 3.37 33.39
CA ASP A 148 -13.02 3.18 34.52
C ASP A 148 -12.78 1.83 35.23
N MET A 149 -12.56 0.77 34.45
CA MET A 149 -12.23 -0.55 34.98
C MET A 149 -10.92 -0.51 35.76
N VAL A 150 -9.84 -0.01 35.17
CA VAL A 150 -8.51 0.03 35.79
C VAL A 150 -8.54 0.88 37.06
N PHE A 151 -9.22 2.03 37.01
CA PHE A 151 -9.43 2.89 38.16
C PHE A 151 -10.12 2.16 39.31
N SER A 152 -11.17 1.38 39.01
CA SER A 152 -11.93 0.62 40.01
C SER A 152 -11.08 -0.45 40.72
N TYR A 153 -10.03 -0.97 40.07
CA TYR A 153 -9.17 -2.03 40.59
C TYR A 153 -7.73 -1.57 40.90
N ARG A 154 -7.42 -0.26 40.85
CA ARG A 154 -6.05 0.28 40.97
C ARG A 154 -5.33 -0.12 42.26
N ASN A 155 -6.08 -0.24 43.36
CA ASN A 155 -5.58 -0.61 44.69
C ASN A 155 -5.62 -2.13 44.95
N SER A 156 -6.10 -2.93 43.99
CA SER A 156 -6.16 -4.37 44.11
C SER A 156 -4.82 -4.99 43.76
N SER A 157 -4.34 -5.91 44.59
CA SER A 157 -3.17 -6.76 44.30
C SER A 157 -3.39 -7.63 43.06
N ASP A 158 -4.64 -7.85 42.67
CA ASP A 158 -5.01 -8.68 41.53
C ASP A 158 -4.79 -8.00 40.17
N LEU A 159 -4.61 -6.67 40.12
CA LEU A 159 -4.49 -5.93 38.87
C LEU A 159 -3.14 -6.24 38.20
N PRO A 160 -3.14 -6.92 37.03
CA PRO A 160 -1.91 -7.30 36.34
C PRO A 160 -1.21 -6.10 35.73
N ASN A 161 0.12 -6.11 35.71
CA ASN A 161 0.93 -5.03 35.12
C ASN A 161 0.55 -4.72 33.67
N LYS A 162 0.20 -5.75 32.88
CA LYS A 162 -0.28 -5.60 31.49
C LYS A 162 -1.55 -4.75 31.34
N LEU A 163 -2.36 -4.61 32.40
CA LEU A 163 -3.57 -3.78 32.40
C LEU A 163 -3.34 -2.42 33.08
N ARG A 164 -2.21 -2.22 33.78
CA ARG A 164 -1.90 -0.92 34.41
C ARG A 164 -1.64 0.16 33.37
N VAL A 165 -1.10 -0.22 32.21
CA VAL A 165 -0.86 0.68 31.06
C VAL A 165 -2.14 1.40 30.62
N LEU A 166 -3.30 0.75 30.77
CA LEU A 166 -4.59 1.30 30.37
C LEU A 166 -5.08 2.43 31.31
N GLY A 167 -4.42 2.63 32.46
CA GLY A 167 -4.65 3.76 33.35
C GLY A 167 -3.71 4.94 33.10
N ASP A 168 -2.76 4.82 32.17
CA ASP A 168 -1.78 5.84 31.85
C ASP A 168 -2.29 6.74 30.70
N VAL A 169 -2.30 8.06 30.93
CA VAL A 169 -2.73 9.05 29.94
C VAL A 169 -1.74 9.11 28.77
N GLU A 170 -0.45 8.91 29.04
CA GLU A 170 0.59 8.96 28.02
C GLU A 170 0.46 7.78 27.04
N PHE A 171 0.16 6.58 27.56
CA PHE A 171 -0.18 5.41 26.75
C PHE A 171 -1.30 5.72 25.75
N TRP A 172 -2.41 6.31 26.19
CA TRP A 172 -3.54 6.60 25.31
C TRP A 172 -3.20 7.66 24.25
N SER A 173 -2.45 8.69 24.61
CA SER A 173 -1.98 9.72 23.67
C SER A 173 -1.08 9.11 22.59
N LYS A 174 -0.11 8.28 23.00
CA LYS A 174 0.78 7.55 22.08
C LYS A 174 0.02 6.55 21.21
N LEU A 175 -0.98 5.85 21.76
CA LEU A 175 -1.80 4.90 21.01
C LEU A 175 -2.65 5.62 19.94
N GLU A 176 -3.18 6.80 20.25
CA GLU A 176 -3.93 7.62 19.29
C GLU A 176 -3.03 8.12 18.16
N ALA A 177 -1.84 8.64 18.50
CA ALA A 177 -0.84 9.01 17.51
C ALA A 177 -0.44 7.80 16.63
N ALA A 178 -0.31 6.63 17.25
CA ALA A 178 0.03 5.40 16.56
C ALA A 178 -1.07 4.96 15.58
N GLU A 179 -2.33 5.02 15.99
CA GLU A 179 -3.47 4.70 15.12
C GLU A 179 -3.54 5.62 13.90
N LYS A 180 -3.32 6.94 14.09
CA LYS A 180 -3.29 7.93 13.01
C LYS A 180 -2.22 7.62 11.95
N ILE A 181 -1.07 7.11 12.37
CA ILE A 181 0.04 6.73 11.48
C ILE A 181 -0.21 5.39 10.78
N VAL A 182 -0.77 4.40 11.48
CA VAL A 182 -1.03 3.07 10.90
C VAL A 182 -2.20 3.12 9.90
N ARG A 183 -3.20 3.97 10.12
CA ARG A 183 -4.39 4.09 9.27
C ARG A 183 -4.11 4.29 7.77
N PRO A 184 -3.31 5.26 7.32
CA PRO A 184 -3.00 5.42 5.89
C PRO A 184 -2.20 4.23 5.33
N LEU A 185 -1.37 3.55 6.14
CA LEU A 185 -0.64 2.35 5.73
C LEU A 185 -1.59 1.18 5.46
N CYS A 186 -2.60 0.96 6.32
CA CYS A 186 -3.64 -0.05 6.07
C CYS A 186 -4.44 0.27 4.80
N LYS A 187 -4.84 1.54 4.62
CA LYS A 187 -5.59 1.98 3.44
C LYS A 187 -4.79 1.74 2.16
N ALA A 188 -3.51 2.11 2.15
CA ALA A 188 -2.58 1.86 1.05
C ALA A 188 -2.38 0.36 0.80
N SER A 189 -2.19 -0.44 1.86
CA SER A 189 -2.04 -1.89 1.75
C SER A 189 -3.25 -2.54 1.09
N PHE A 190 -4.47 -2.17 1.49
CA PHE A 190 -5.69 -2.69 0.87
C PHE A 190 -5.82 -2.22 -0.58
N ARG A 191 -5.56 -0.94 -0.85
CA ARG A 191 -5.65 -0.37 -2.21
C ARG A 191 -4.71 -1.10 -3.17
N LEU A 192 -3.45 -1.28 -2.76
CA LEU A 192 -2.40 -1.85 -3.62
C LEU A 192 -2.40 -3.38 -3.69
N GLN A 193 -3.23 -4.07 -2.90
CA GLN A 193 -3.42 -5.52 -3.01
C GLN A 193 -4.67 -5.89 -3.82
N ARG A 194 -5.48 -4.91 -4.26
CA ARG A 194 -6.61 -5.17 -5.15
C ARG A 194 -6.12 -5.56 -6.53
N ASP A 195 -6.87 -6.44 -7.16
CA ASP A 195 -6.58 -6.90 -8.52
C ASP A 195 -6.63 -5.74 -9.53
N GLU A 196 -7.53 -4.77 -9.34
CA GLU A 196 -7.75 -3.64 -10.26
C GLU A 196 -7.00 -2.36 -9.83
N ASN A 197 -5.86 -2.48 -9.14
CA ASN A 197 -5.07 -1.30 -8.80
C ASN A 197 -4.36 -0.70 -10.03
N THR A 198 -4.03 0.58 -9.94
CA THR A 198 -3.30 1.33 -10.96
C THR A 198 -2.04 1.96 -10.37
N VAL A 199 -1.14 2.47 -11.21
CA VAL A 199 -0.02 3.30 -10.71
C VAL A 199 -0.51 4.63 -10.11
N GLY A 200 -1.69 5.12 -10.50
CA GLY A 200 -2.33 6.26 -9.85
C GLY A 200 -2.68 5.98 -8.38
N ASP A 201 -3.09 4.74 -8.07
CA ASP A 201 -3.28 4.27 -6.69
C ASP A 201 -2.00 4.28 -5.87
N VAL A 202 -0.84 4.09 -6.51
CA VAL A 202 0.47 4.20 -5.87
C VAL A 202 0.71 5.65 -5.47
N VAL A 203 0.55 6.61 -6.40
CA VAL A 203 0.71 8.04 -6.11
C VAL A 203 -0.20 8.48 -4.98
N LEU A 204 -1.49 8.13 -5.06
CA LEU A 204 -2.48 8.44 -4.02
C LEU A 204 -2.10 7.84 -2.66
N SER A 205 -1.64 6.57 -2.66
CA SER A 205 -1.16 5.91 -1.44
C SER A 205 0.01 6.63 -0.80
N TYR A 206 1.02 7.02 -1.58
CA TYR A 206 2.19 7.75 -1.08
C TYR A 206 1.80 9.14 -0.56
N MET A 207 0.93 9.86 -1.24
CA MET A 207 0.42 11.17 -0.80
C MET A 207 -0.34 11.08 0.52
N GLU A 208 -1.25 10.11 0.67
CA GLU A 208 -2.02 9.91 1.90
C GLU A 208 -1.11 9.49 3.07
N ILE A 209 -0.14 8.62 2.84
CA ILE A 209 0.84 8.22 3.86
C ILE A 209 1.69 9.42 4.28
N TYR A 210 2.22 10.18 3.32
CA TYR A 210 3.01 11.37 3.61
C TYR A 210 2.21 12.37 4.43
N SER A 211 0.96 12.65 4.04
CA SER A 211 0.08 13.59 4.73
C SER A 211 -0.24 13.12 6.16
N GLY A 212 -0.49 11.81 6.33
CA GLY A 212 -0.68 11.21 7.66
C GLY A 212 0.56 11.27 8.54
N PHE A 213 1.75 11.15 7.96
CA PHE A 213 3.01 11.23 8.71
C PHE A 213 3.40 12.67 9.03
N ALA A 214 3.22 13.60 8.10
CA ALA A 214 3.54 15.02 8.26
C ALA A 214 2.66 15.69 9.34
N SER A 215 1.45 15.18 9.56
CA SER A 215 0.54 15.66 10.62
C SER A 215 0.81 15.04 11.99
N SER A 216 1.80 14.16 12.11
CA SER A 216 2.16 13.50 13.37
C SER A 216 3.33 14.20 14.08
N GLU A 217 3.44 13.98 15.39
CA GLU A 217 4.55 14.49 16.22
C GLU A 217 5.93 13.89 15.83
N LEU A 218 5.94 12.84 15.00
CA LEU A 218 7.13 12.11 14.55
C LEU A 218 7.43 12.39 13.06
N SER A 219 6.98 13.55 12.56
CA SER A 219 6.95 13.91 11.14
C SER A 219 8.28 13.73 10.44
N ASP A 220 9.38 14.24 11.00
CA ASP A 220 10.67 14.27 10.30
C ASP A 220 11.17 12.86 9.95
N ASN A 221 11.26 11.95 10.93
CA ASN A 221 11.74 10.60 10.70
C ASN A 221 10.82 9.79 9.78
N LEU A 222 9.50 9.96 9.94
CA LEU A 222 8.52 9.19 9.17
C LEU A 222 8.40 9.67 7.73
N THR A 223 8.42 10.98 7.50
CA THR A 223 8.35 11.54 6.14
C THR A 223 9.60 11.23 5.34
N GLU A 224 10.79 11.18 5.97
CA GLU A 224 12.02 10.75 5.29
C GLU A 224 11.94 9.30 4.79
N LEU A 225 11.30 8.39 5.52
CA LEU A 225 11.07 7.02 5.04
C LEU A 225 10.23 6.98 3.76
N VAL A 226 9.24 7.86 3.65
CA VAL A 226 8.38 7.96 2.47
C VAL A 226 9.13 8.60 1.31
N LYS A 227 9.85 9.72 1.55
CA LYS A 227 10.65 10.41 0.54
C LYS A 227 11.72 9.51 -0.06
N LEU A 228 12.45 8.75 0.76
CA LEU A 228 13.48 7.82 0.29
C LEU A 228 12.92 6.78 -0.67
N ARG A 229 11.72 6.26 -0.40
CA ARG A 229 11.03 5.29 -1.26
C ARG A 229 10.51 5.93 -2.53
N TRP A 230 9.89 7.11 -2.42
CA TRP A 230 9.40 7.85 -3.58
C TRP A 230 10.54 8.25 -4.54
N ASN A 231 11.70 8.63 -4.02
CA ASN A 231 12.89 8.96 -4.82
C ASN A 231 13.50 7.76 -5.53
N ALA A 232 13.23 6.53 -5.08
CA ALA A 232 13.66 5.32 -5.75
C ALA A 232 12.72 4.90 -6.89
N CYS A 233 11.57 5.57 -7.04
CA CYS A 233 10.58 5.27 -8.06
C CYS A 233 10.87 6.03 -9.36
N GLU A 234 10.37 5.51 -10.48
CA GLU A 234 10.36 6.20 -11.77
C GLU A 234 9.26 7.28 -11.77
N GLN A 235 9.42 8.30 -10.92
CA GLN A 235 8.38 9.29 -10.57
C GLN A 235 7.62 9.85 -11.80
N PRO A 236 8.28 10.23 -12.92
CA PRO A 236 7.59 10.69 -14.11
C PRO A 236 6.53 9.72 -14.66
N LEU A 237 6.82 8.42 -14.67
CA LEU A 237 5.89 7.39 -15.13
C LEU A 237 4.69 7.24 -14.18
N PHE A 238 4.91 7.31 -12.88
CA PHE A 238 3.82 7.26 -11.89
C PHE A 238 2.94 8.50 -11.96
N MET A 239 3.53 9.68 -12.14
CA MET A 239 2.78 10.91 -12.30
C MET A 239 1.91 10.84 -13.55
N LEU A 240 2.42 10.34 -14.68
CA LEU A 240 1.59 10.11 -15.86
C LEU A 240 0.35 9.26 -15.55
N GLY A 241 0.52 8.11 -14.91
CA GLY A 241 -0.62 7.28 -14.55
C GLY A 241 -1.50 7.83 -13.43
N TYR A 242 -1.13 8.96 -12.80
CA TYR A 242 -2.02 9.75 -11.94
C TYR A 242 -2.76 10.84 -12.73
N PHE A 243 -2.15 11.40 -13.77
CA PHE A 243 -2.77 12.41 -14.64
C PHE A 243 -3.65 11.81 -15.75
N PHE A 244 -3.48 10.53 -16.10
CA PHE A 244 -4.27 9.85 -17.14
C PHE A 244 -5.68 9.48 -16.71
N PRO A 245 -5.92 8.78 -15.58
CA PRO A 245 -7.26 8.36 -15.23
C PRO A 245 -8.18 9.55 -14.94
N SER A 246 -9.39 9.53 -15.50
CA SER A 246 -10.39 10.58 -15.29
C SER A 246 -10.77 10.77 -13.81
N GLU A 247 -10.65 9.72 -12.98
CA GLU A 247 -10.87 9.78 -11.53
C GLU A 247 -9.82 10.66 -10.81
N TYR A 248 -8.58 10.66 -11.29
CA TYR A 248 -7.47 11.33 -10.61
C TYR A 248 -7.11 12.67 -11.22
N VAL A 249 -7.38 12.89 -12.52
CA VAL A 249 -7.00 14.13 -13.21
C VAL A 249 -7.55 15.39 -12.52
N VAL A 250 -8.74 15.34 -11.93
CA VAL A 250 -9.31 16.47 -11.18
C VAL A 250 -8.46 16.83 -9.97
N LYS A 251 -8.05 15.83 -9.18
CA LYS A 251 -7.17 16.03 -8.02
C LYS A 251 -5.75 16.38 -8.44
N ALA A 252 -5.29 15.84 -9.58
CA ALA A 252 -3.98 16.15 -10.13
C ALA A 252 -3.85 17.63 -10.52
N ARG A 253 -4.93 18.26 -11.00
CA ARG A 253 -4.98 19.71 -11.31
C ARG A 253 -4.83 20.60 -10.07
N GLU A 254 -5.16 20.09 -8.90
CA GLU A 254 -5.04 20.82 -7.63
C GLU A 254 -3.62 20.79 -7.06
N LEU A 255 -2.72 19.98 -7.65
CA LEU A 255 -1.34 19.89 -7.20
C LEU A 255 -0.57 21.20 -7.48
N PRO A 256 0.35 21.60 -6.58
CA PRO A 256 1.24 22.71 -6.85
C PRO A 256 2.09 22.39 -8.08
N SER A 257 2.41 23.41 -8.88
CA SER A 257 3.29 23.26 -10.04
C SER A 257 4.73 22.99 -9.57
N THR A 258 5.30 21.88 -10.03
CA THR A 258 6.67 21.43 -9.75
C THR A 258 7.23 20.74 -11.00
N VAL A 259 8.51 20.36 -10.98
CA VAL A 259 9.11 19.57 -12.08
C VAL A 259 8.45 18.21 -12.34
N LEU A 260 7.57 17.72 -11.44
CA LEU A 260 6.84 16.46 -11.59
C LEU A 260 5.35 16.64 -11.93
N THR A 261 4.81 17.85 -11.71
CA THR A 261 3.36 18.14 -11.76
C THR A 261 3.03 19.31 -12.67
N GLY A 262 4.05 20.04 -13.14
CA GLY A 262 3.92 21.12 -14.09
C GLY A 262 3.34 20.59 -15.40
N LEU A 263 2.42 21.35 -15.99
CA LEU A 263 1.69 20.94 -17.18
C LEU A 263 2.64 20.60 -18.35
N ASP A 264 3.64 21.45 -18.58
CA ASP A 264 4.65 21.21 -19.62
C ASP A 264 5.51 19.98 -19.33
N ASP A 265 5.90 19.76 -18.07
CA ASP A 265 6.71 18.61 -17.66
C ASP A 265 5.92 17.30 -17.84
N VAL A 266 4.66 17.26 -17.40
CA VAL A 266 3.78 16.09 -17.56
C VAL A 266 3.56 15.76 -19.04
N CYS A 267 3.35 16.78 -19.89
CA CYS A 267 3.28 16.59 -21.34
C CYS A 267 4.60 16.03 -21.91
N GLN A 268 5.75 16.51 -21.43
CA GLN A 268 7.05 16.00 -21.86
C GLN A 268 7.28 14.55 -21.42
N PHE A 269 6.83 14.18 -20.22
CA PHE A 269 6.85 12.79 -19.76
C PHE A 269 6.01 11.92 -20.70
N ALA A 270 4.81 12.37 -21.07
CA ALA A 270 3.93 11.61 -21.97
C ALA A 270 4.62 11.32 -23.31
N GLN A 271 5.25 12.33 -23.92
CA GLN A 271 6.03 12.15 -25.15
C GLN A 271 7.18 11.16 -24.97
N TYR A 272 7.95 11.30 -23.89
CA TYR A 272 9.08 10.42 -23.62
C TYR A 272 8.65 8.94 -23.50
N TYR A 273 7.64 8.67 -22.67
CA TYR A 273 7.19 7.29 -22.45
C TYR A 273 6.39 6.72 -23.62
N TYR A 274 5.70 7.57 -24.39
CA TYR A 274 5.07 7.15 -25.64
C TYR A 274 6.11 6.67 -26.65
N ARG A 275 7.18 7.45 -26.88
CA ARG A 275 8.30 7.03 -27.74
C ARG A 275 8.96 5.75 -27.26
N ARG A 276 9.12 5.63 -25.94
CA ARG A 276 9.75 4.47 -25.33
C ARG A 276 8.92 3.19 -25.44
N PHE A 277 7.60 3.27 -25.31
CA PHE A 277 6.74 2.08 -25.14
C PHE A 277 5.77 1.82 -26.29
N VAL A 278 5.45 2.83 -27.10
CA VAL A 278 4.38 2.75 -28.11
C VAL A 278 4.91 2.97 -29.52
N SER A 279 5.42 4.17 -29.82
CA SER A 279 5.79 4.58 -31.18
C SER A 279 6.66 5.83 -31.17
N ASP A 280 7.61 5.92 -32.09
CA ASP A 280 8.44 7.12 -32.29
C ASP A 280 7.65 8.32 -32.83
N ASP A 281 6.47 8.09 -33.43
CA ASP A 281 5.58 9.15 -33.92
C ASP A 281 4.67 9.66 -32.81
N ASP A 282 5.14 10.67 -32.07
CA ASP A 282 4.40 11.35 -31.00
C ASP A 282 3.72 12.65 -31.48
N SER A 283 3.51 12.79 -32.80
CA SER A 283 2.91 13.97 -33.41
C SER A 283 1.54 14.27 -32.79
N GLY A 284 1.35 15.48 -32.28
CA GLY A 284 0.08 15.91 -31.66
C GLY A 284 -0.14 15.45 -30.21
N LEU A 285 0.58 14.44 -29.71
CA LEU A 285 0.39 13.89 -28.36
C LEU A 285 0.49 14.95 -27.26
N ARG A 286 1.49 15.83 -27.35
CA ARG A 286 1.66 16.92 -26.38
C ARG A 286 0.45 17.85 -26.32
N GLY A 287 -0.09 18.22 -27.48
CA GLY A 287 -1.26 19.09 -27.57
C GLY A 287 -2.51 18.43 -27.00
N GLU A 288 -2.72 17.15 -27.29
CA GLU A 288 -3.84 16.40 -26.75
C GLU A 288 -3.73 16.18 -25.23
N MET A 289 -2.53 15.85 -24.73
CA MET A 289 -2.30 15.73 -23.28
C MET A 289 -2.55 17.06 -22.57
N PHE A 290 -2.16 18.18 -23.18
CA PHE A 290 -2.39 19.50 -22.63
C PHE A 290 -3.89 19.82 -22.47
N LYS A 291 -4.68 19.56 -23.53
CA LYS A 291 -6.14 19.73 -23.51
C LYS A 291 -6.81 18.81 -22.48
N TRP A 292 -6.36 17.56 -22.38
CA TRP A 292 -6.82 16.60 -21.37
C TRP A 292 -6.60 17.10 -19.94
N ILE A 293 -5.36 17.50 -19.62
CA ILE A 293 -5.04 17.98 -18.27
C ILE A 293 -5.78 19.29 -17.96
N ARG A 294 -6.05 20.15 -18.96
CA ARG A 294 -6.88 21.35 -18.76
C ARG A 294 -8.38 21.08 -18.62
N GLY A 295 -8.83 19.86 -18.92
CA GLY A 295 -10.25 19.51 -18.89
C GLY A 295 -11.04 20.10 -20.05
N GLU A 296 -10.37 20.34 -21.18
CA GLU A 296 -11.01 20.75 -22.42
C GLU A 296 -11.77 19.57 -23.07
N TYR A 297 -11.39 18.33 -22.73
CA TYR A 297 -12.18 17.12 -23.04
C TYR A 297 -13.24 16.88 -21.96
N THR A 298 -14.40 16.37 -22.38
CA THR A 298 -15.40 15.83 -21.46
C THR A 298 -14.77 14.71 -20.63
N THR A 299 -15.18 14.56 -19.35
CA THR A 299 -14.69 13.48 -18.47
C THR A 299 -15.20 12.08 -18.88
N SER A 300 -15.65 11.95 -20.12
CA SER A 300 -16.21 10.74 -20.69
C SER A 300 -15.12 9.96 -21.44
N ARG A 301 -15.43 8.69 -21.73
CA ARG A 301 -14.49 7.60 -22.04
C ARG A 301 -13.57 7.88 -23.23
N SER A 302 -12.60 6.98 -23.45
CA SER A 302 -11.64 6.92 -24.57
C SER A 302 -12.16 7.25 -25.98
N ALA A 303 -13.48 7.26 -26.21
CA ALA A 303 -14.12 7.69 -27.44
C ALA A 303 -14.09 9.22 -27.69
N ASP A 304 -13.72 10.02 -26.68
CA ASP A 304 -13.73 11.48 -26.76
C ASP A 304 -12.40 12.08 -27.29
N PHE A 305 -11.36 11.26 -27.46
CA PHE A 305 -10.10 11.71 -28.05
C PHE A 305 -10.19 11.72 -29.57
N SER A 306 -9.80 12.84 -30.18
CA SER A 306 -9.82 13.01 -31.64
C SER A 306 -8.73 12.21 -32.37
N ASP A 307 -7.72 11.74 -31.63
CA ASP A 307 -6.58 10.99 -32.15
C ASP A 307 -6.45 9.63 -31.44
N GLY A 308 -6.26 8.57 -32.23
CA GLY A 308 -6.05 7.20 -31.75
C GLY A 308 -4.77 7.04 -30.94
N SER A 309 -3.78 7.94 -31.09
CA SER A 309 -2.49 7.88 -30.38
C SER A 309 -2.63 8.02 -28.87
N VAL A 310 -3.53 8.90 -28.39
CA VAL A 310 -3.78 9.12 -26.95
C VAL A 310 -4.54 7.95 -26.36
N VAL A 311 -5.56 7.45 -27.06
CA VAL A 311 -6.30 6.24 -26.66
C VAL A 311 -5.35 5.07 -26.59
N MET A 312 -4.44 4.92 -27.55
CA MET A 312 -3.42 3.88 -27.55
C MET A 312 -2.41 4.08 -26.41
N PHE A 313 -2.07 5.32 -26.04
CA PHE A 313 -1.16 5.59 -24.92
C PHE A 313 -1.80 5.42 -23.56
N GLU A 314 -3.03 5.89 -23.38
CA GLU A 314 -3.87 5.63 -22.21
C GLU A 314 -4.06 4.14 -22.09
N THR A 315 -4.51 3.45 -23.14
CA THR A 315 -4.64 1.98 -23.16
C THR A 315 -3.29 1.29 -22.94
N THR A 316 -2.17 1.85 -23.38
CA THR A 316 -0.83 1.26 -23.15
C THR A 316 -0.36 1.53 -21.73
N CYS A 317 -0.57 2.71 -21.15
CA CYS A 317 -0.31 3.01 -19.74
C CYS A 317 -1.22 2.18 -18.85
N GLU A 318 -2.51 2.10 -19.17
CA GLU A 318 -3.48 1.23 -18.56
C GLU A 318 -3.13 -0.23 -18.76
N ARG A 319 -2.62 -0.70 -19.91
CA ARG A 319 -2.17 -2.11 -20.12
C ARG A 319 -0.86 -2.41 -19.41
N LEU A 320 0.15 -1.54 -19.52
CA LEU A 320 1.37 -1.50 -18.71
C LEU A 320 1.02 -1.67 -17.22
N CYS A 321 -0.10 -1.08 -16.80
CA CYS A 321 -0.58 -1.10 -15.43
C CYS A 321 -1.66 -2.18 -15.15
N SER A 322 -2.37 -2.68 -16.15
CA SER A 322 -3.35 -3.78 -16.04
C SER A 322 -2.63 -5.12 -15.99
N GLU A 323 -1.40 -5.20 -16.52
CA GLU A 323 -0.53 -6.35 -16.29
C GLU A 323 -0.07 -6.45 -14.82
N LEU A 324 -0.26 -5.41 -13.99
CA LEU A 324 -0.17 -5.52 -12.52
C LEU A 324 -1.31 -6.38 -11.93
N ALA A 325 -2.47 -6.45 -12.60
CA ALA A 325 -3.58 -7.34 -12.24
C ALA A 325 -3.32 -8.81 -12.62
N LEU A 326 -2.33 -9.07 -13.49
CA LEU A 326 -2.05 -10.41 -14.03
C LEU A 326 -0.95 -11.16 -13.27
N ILE A 327 -0.29 -10.53 -12.29
CA ILE A 327 0.54 -11.24 -11.32
C ILE A 327 -0.36 -11.73 -10.18
N GLN A 328 -1.14 -12.78 -10.47
CA GLN A 328 -1.63 -13.64 -9.40
C GLN A 328 -0.40 -14.24 -8.71
N THR A 329 -0.08 -13.76 -7.51
CA THR A 329 0.77 -14.51 -6.59
C THR A 329 0.16 -15.90 -6.40
N PRO A 330 0.93 -17.00 -6.57
CA PRO A 330 0.45 -18.32 -6.22
C PRO A 330 -0.03 -18.31 -4.76
N LYS A 331 -1.25 -18.82 -4.55
CA LYS A 331 -1.95 -18.99 -3.26
C LYS A 331 -1.00 -19.22 -2.08
N ARG A 332 -0.59 -18.16 -1.40
CA ARG A 332 -0.22 -18.20 0.02
C ARG A 332 -0.84 -16.98 0.68
N ASN A 333 -1.63 -17.26 1.72
CA ASN A 333 -2.38 -16.31 2.55
C ASN A 333 -3.82 -16.00 2.08
N ARG A 334 -4.61 -17.05 1.82
CA ARG A 334 -5.98 -17.02 2.39
C ARG A 334 -5.82 -17.26 3.89
N LEU A 335 -6.08 -16.25 4.70
CA LEU A 335 -6.55 -16.48 6.07
C LEU A 335 -7.88 -17.21 5.93
N THR A 336 -7.87 -18.52 6.16
CA THR A 336 -9.08 -19.34 6.14
C THR A 336 -9.99 -18.88 7.27
N ILE A 337 -11.03 -18.15 6.93
CA ILE A 337 -12.25 -18.08 7.74
C ILE A 337 -12.93 -19.43 7.50
N GLU A 338 -12.59 -20.42 8.32
CA GLU A 338 -13.38 -21.62 8.64
C GLU A 338 -12.52 -22.62 9.41
N LYS A 339 -12.47 -22.44 10.73
CA LYS A 339 -12.34 -23.57 11.67
C LYS A 339 -13.33 -23.37 12.81
N THR A 340 -14.59 -23.35 12.44
CA THR A 340 -15.68 -23.79 13.31
C THR A 340 -16.57 -24.68 12.46
N MET A 341 -16.30 -25.98 12.44
CA MET A 341 -17.28 -27.06 12.63
C MET A 341 -16.73 -28.43 12.18
N LYS A 342 -16.64 -29.32 13.17
CA LYS A 342 -16.95 -30.75 13.12
C LYS A 342 -16.03 -31.68 12.30
N HIS A 343 -15.12 -32.33 13.03
CA HIS A 343 -15.13 -33.79 13.06
C HIS A 343 -15.84 -34.25 14.34
N GLN A 344 -17.15 -34.49 14.20
CA GLN A 344 -17.68 -35.84 14.30
C GLN A 344 -18.14 -36.20 12.88
#